data_AF-A0A317L047-F1
#
_entry.id   AF-A0A317L047-F1
#
_cell.length_a   1.000
_cell.length_b   1.000
_cell.length_c   1.000
_cell.angle_alpha   90.00
_cell.angle_beta   90.00
_cell.angle_gamma   90.00
#
_symmetry.space_group_name_H-M   'P 1'
#
loop_
_entity.id
_entity.type
_entity.pdbx_description
1 polymer ?
#
loop_
_entity_poly.entity_id
_entity_poly.type
_entity_poly.pdbx_seq_one_letter_code
_entity_poly.pdbx_strand_id
1 'polypeptide(L)' 'MGKDEHKLNSNRNKLAQTPKNQIGDGLDIEFSEEVADIEDKQAQARSRAADKRVKGAASRS' A
#
# COMPACT_ATOMS: atom_id res chain seq x y z
N MET A 1 4.05 36.43 6.89
CA MET A 1 4.27 34.99 7.06
C MET A 1 3.55 34.28 5.92
N GLY A 2 4.32 33.90 4.90
CA GLY A 2 3.84 33.57 3.57
C GLY A 2 3.71 32.05 3.37
N LYS A 3 2.82 31.67 2.45
CA LYS A 3 2.36 30.30 2.11
C LYS A 3 3.45 29.27 1.73
N ASP A 4 4.72 29.66 1.76
CA ASP A 4 5.86 28.84 1.33
C ASP A 4 6.49 28.01 2.46
N GLU A 5 6.14 28.29 3.72
CA GLU A 5 6.67 27.55 4.89
C GLU A 5 6.19 26.09 4.96
N HIS A 6 5.09 25.75 4.27
CA HIS A 6 4.58 24.37 4.20
C HIS A 6 5.40 23.45 3.28
N LYS A 7 6.34 23.98 2.49
CA LYS A 7 7.22 23.17 1.62
C LYS A 7 8.51 22.74 2.30
N LEU A 8 8.85 23.32 3.46
CA LEU A 8 10.15 23.15 4.10
C LEU A 8 10.18 22.07 5.19
N ASN A 9 9.02 21.69 5.73
CA ASN A 9 8.91 20.65 6.76
C ASN A 9 8.30 19.36 6.20
N SER A 10 8.97 18.82 5.19
CA SER A 10 8.80 17.43 4.74
C SER A 10 9.32 16.47 5.82
N ASN A 11 8.60 16.42 6.94
CA ASN A 11 8.72 15.36 7.93
C ASN A 11 8.14 14.08 7.31
N ARG A 12 8.94 13.49 6.42
CA ARG A 12 8.71 12.19 5.81
C ARG A 12 8.39 11.20 6.93
N ASN A 13 7.13 10.78 6.96
CA ASN A 13 6.57 9.72 7.80
C ASN A 13 6.66 9.90 9.33
N LYS A 14 6.17 11.02 9.88
CA LYS A 14 5.90 11.14 11.34
C LYS A 14 4.95 10.08 11.91
N LEU A 15 4.16 9.42 11.04
CA LEU A 15 3.17 8.40 11.40
C LEU A 15 3.48 7.02 10.78
N ALA A 16 4.71 6.76 10.30
CA ALA A 16 5.04 5.42 9.80
C ALA A 16 4.79 4.39 10.90
N GLN A 17 3.79 3.54 10.66
CA GLN A 17 3.45 2.43 11.54
C GLN A 17 4.49 1.31 11.46
N THR A 18 5.28 1.30 10.39
CA THR A 18 6.32 0.31 10.13
C THR A 18 7.68 0.79 10.66
N PRO A 19 8.34 0.03 11.54
CA PRO A 19 9.66 0.39 12.06
C PRO A 19 10.72 0.39 10.95
N LYS A 20 11.75 1.22 11.11
CA LYS A 20 12.74 1.51 10.04
C LYS A 20 13.47 0.28 9.50
N ASN A 21 13.67 -0.73 10.33
CA ASN A 21 14.33 -1.99 9.98
C ASN A 21 13.44 -2.96 9.18
N GLN A 22 12.15 -2.66 9.03
CA GLN A 22 11.20 -3.43 8.24
C GLN A 22 10.80 -2.69 6.94
N ILE A 23 11.41 -1.52 6.69
CA ILE A 23 11.27 -0.83 5.41
C ILE A 23 12.18 -1.57 4.43
N GLY A 24 11.60 -2.47 3.64
CA GLY A 24 12.31 -3.12 2.53
C GLY A 24 12.43 -2.19 1.32
N ASP A 25 13.45 -2.43 0.49
CA ASP A 25 13.73 -1.64 -0.72
C ASP A 25 12.64 -1.77 -1.81
N GLY A 26 11.68 -2.69 -1.65
CA GLY A 26 10.65 -2.99 -2.65
C GLY A 26 11.25 -3.74 -3.82
N LEU A 27 11.29 -5.07 -3.72
CA LEU A 27 11.71 -5.90 -4.84
C LEU A 27 10.55 -6.01 -5.82
N ASP A 28 10.75 -5.52 -7.04
CA ASP A 28 9.82 -5.68 -8.15
C ASP A 28 10.00 -7.10 -8.72
N ILE A 29 9.22 -8.05 -8.19
CA ILE A 29 9.21 -9.46 -8.63
C ILE A 29 7.88 -9.75 -9.30
N GLU A 30 7.90 -10.37 -10.48
CA GLU A 30 6.69 -10.78 -11.18
C GLU A 30 6.00 -11.96 -10.49
N PHE A 31 4.66 -11.88 -10.40
CA PHE A 31 3.86 -12.98 -9.89
C PHE A 31 3.84 -14.16 -10.88
N SER A 32 4.13 -15.36 -10.39
CA SER A 32 3.98 -16.61 -11.14
C SER A 32 3.07 -17.59 -10.39
N GLU A 33 2.01 -18.06 -11.05
CA GLU A 33 0.98 -18.91 -10.43
C GLU A 33 1.49 -20.33 -10.13
N GLU A 34 2.50 -20.80 -10.86
CA GLU A 34 3.07 -22.15 -10.72
C GLU A 34 3.91 -22.30 -9.45
N VAL A 35 4.53 -21.21 -9.00
CA VAL A 35 5.36 -21.17 -7.78
C VAL A 35 4.62 -20.56 -6.58
N ALA A 36 3.43 -20.00 -6.82
CA ALA A 36 2.64 -19.35 -5.79
C ALA A 36 2.16 -20.36 -4.75
N ASP A 37 2.43 -20.04 -3.48
CA ASP A 37 1.98 -20.86 -2.38
C ASP A 37 0.50 -20.59 -2.01
N ILE A 38 0.03 -21.22 -0.94
CA ILE A 38 -1.35 -21.05 -0.47
C ILE A 38 -1.57 -19.63 0.04
N GLU A 39 -0.57 -19.02 0.67
CA GLU A 39 -0.66 -17.69 1.25
C GLU A 39 -0.79 -16.63 0.16
N ASP A 40 0.00 -16.74 -0.91
CA ASP A 40 -0.07 -15.89 -2.09
C ASP A 40 -1.48 -15.88 -2.72
N LYS A 41 -2.07 -17.07 -2.86
CA LYS A 41 -3.43 -17.21 -3.41
C LYS A 41 -4.49 -16.58 -2.51
N GLN A 42 -4.34 -16.73 -1.18
CA GLN A 42 -5.24 -16.08 -0.22
C GLN A 42 -5.08 -14.56 -0.24
N ALA A 43 -3.85 -14.05 -0.34
CA ALA A 43 -3.58 -12.62 -0.43
C ALA A 43 -4.27 -12.00 -1.65
N GLN A 44 -4.17 -12.64 -2.83
CA GLN A 44 -4.88 -12.20 -4.02
C GLN A 44 -6.40 -12.19 -3.84
N ALA A 45 -6.96 -13.24 -3.23
CA ALA A 45 -8.40 -13.30 -2.98
C ALA A 45 -8.87 -12.17 -2.04
N ARG A 46 -8.10 -11.87 -0.99
CA ARG A 46 -8.37 -10.76 -0.06
C ARG A 46 -8.29 -9.40 -0.75
N SER A 47 -7.26 -9.18 -1.57
CA SER A 47 -7.08 -7.95 -2.34
C SER A 47 -8.27 -7.71 -3.28
N ARG A 48 -8.65 -8.71 -4.08
CA ARG A 48 -9.82 -8.64 -4.97
C ARG A 48 -11.12 -8.33 -4.21
N ALA A 49 -11.29 -8.87 -3.01
CA ALA A 49 -12.46 -8.60 -2.17
C ALA A 49 -12.47 -7.15 -1.65
N ALA A 50 -11.32 -6.60 -1.27
CA ALA A 50 -11.20 -5.21 -0.86
C ALA A 50 -11.51 -4.25 -2.02
N ASP A 51 -10.96 -4.50 -3.21
CA ASP A 51 -11.21 -3.68 -4.40
C ASP A 51 -12.69 -3.62 -4.77
N LYS A 52 -13.39 -4.76 -4.67
CA LYS A 52 -14.85 -4.81 -4.87
C LYS A 52 -15.61 -3.90 -3.90
N ARG A 53 -15.19 -3.86 -2.63
CA ARG A 53 -15.80 -2.97 -1.62
C ARG A 53 -15.57 -1.50 -1.96
N VAL A 54 -14.34 -1.14 -2.32
CA VAL A 54 -13.98 0.24 -2.67
C VAL A 54 -14.71 0.70 -3.92
N LYS A 55 -14.73 -0.11 -4.98
CA LYS A 55 -15.47 0.21 -6.22
C LYS A 55 -16.97 0.37 -5.96
N GLY A 56 -17.56 -0.52 -5.15
CA GLY A 56 -18.95 -0.39 -4.73
C GLY A 56 -19.23 0.80 -3.81
N ALA A 57 -18.23 1.32 -3.11
CA ALA A 57 -18.35 2.56 -2.33
C ALA A 57 -18.25 3.80 -3.23
N ALA A 58 -17.33 3.80 -4.21
CA ALA A 58 -17.15 4.89 -5.17
C ALA A 58 -18.34 5.05 -6.12
N SER A 59 -19.07 3.97 -6.44
CA SER A 59 -20.31 4.07 -7.23
C SER A 59 -21.50 4.61 -6.43
N ARG A 60 -21.36 4.79 -5.11
CA ARG A 60 -22.41 5.29 -4.20
C ARG A 60 -22.13 6.71 -3.69
N SER A 61 -21.02 7.33 -4.10
CA SER A 61 -20.69 8.75 -3.88
C SER A 61 -21.07 9.58 -5.10
#